data_AF-A0A5D2CBE6-F1
#
_entry.id   AF-A0A5D2CBE6-F1
#
_cell.length_a   1.000
_cell.length_b   1.000
_cell.length_c   1.000
_cell.angle_alpha   90.00
_cell.angle_beta   90.00
_cell.angle_gamma   90.00
#
_symmetry.space_group_name_H-M   'P 1'
#
loop_
_entity.id
_entity.type
_entity.pdbx_description
1 polymer ?
#
loop_
_entity_poly.entity_id
_entity_poly.type
_entity_poly.pdbx_seq_one_letter_code
_entity_poly.pdbx_strand_id
1 'polypeptide(L)'
;MFSFYHLFLAHPMERLSAITPALRKICIRMANKEEGGRRVKVLFYLHAIFQTLAVLLVTVGAVMSIKNFENSFNNHHQRLGLALYVAIWMQALIGIFRPPRGNKRRSKWYLTHWILGTVISMVGIINIYTGLEAYHKKTSKSTGIWTILLTAQVSFIALFYLFQDKWEHIQKQASHPPLPSDQENVIVVTQRVNQKVMLPQPCAKRNALTNLFDELWILLMRFKLPSVSI
;
A
#
# COMPACT_ATOMS: atom_id res chain seq x y z
N MET A 1 -0.61 -5.51 -10.85
CA MET A 1 -1.51 -4.35 -10.67
C MET A 1 -1.91 -4.16 -9.21
N PHE A 2 -2.18 -5.22 -8.43
CA PHE A 2 -2.29 -5.10 -6.96
C PHE A 2 -0.94 -4.75 -6.32
N SER A 3 -0.99 -3.88 -5.30
CA SER A 3 0.16 -3.13 -4.77
C SER A 3 0.90 -3.86 -3.64
N PHE A 4 2.12 -4.32 -3.90
CA PHE A 4 3.07 -4.91 -2.91
C PHE A 4 3.67 -3.88 -1.92
N TYR A 5 2.96 -2.80 -1.59
CA TYR A 5 3.56 -1.56 -1.06
C TYR A 5 3.50 -1.38 0.47
N HIS A 6 2.92 -2.30 1.24
CA HIS A 6 2.85 -2.18 2.71
C HIS A 6 4.08 -2.72 3.48
N LEU A 7 4.99 -3.43 2.79
CA LEU A 7 6.05 -4.27 3.40
C LEU A 7 7.23 -3.52 4.09
N PHE A 8 7.15 -2.22 4.43
CA PHE A 8 8.36 -1.50 4.92
C PHE A 8 8.20 -0.35 5.93
N LEU A 9 7.06 -0.18 6.61
CA LEU A 9 6.91 0.85 7.66
C LEU A 9 6.16 0.33 8.90
N ALA A 10 6.84 -0.45 9.73
CA ALA A 10 6.41 -0.74 11.11
C ALA A 10 7.61 -0.75 12.08
N HIS A 11 7.84 0.40 12.72
CA HIS A 11 8.58 0.67 13.96
C HIS A 11 10.11 0.44 14.07
N PRO A 12 10.86 1.48 14.52
CA PRO A 12 12.23 1.36 15.02
C PRO A 12 12.33 1.36 16.56
N MET A 13 13.08 0.39 17.09
CA MET A 13 13.84 0.38 18.36
C MET A 13 13.31 1.03 19.65
N GLU A 14 13.20 0.17 20.66
CA GLU A 14 14.04 0.25 21.87
C GLU A 14 14.79 -1.10 22.04
N ARG A 15 15.62 -1.41 23.05
CA ARG A 15 16.35 -0.59 24.05
C ARG A 15 17.88 -0.85 23.86
N LEU A 16 18.68 -0.95 24.92
CA LEU A 16 20.10 -1.33 24.90
C LEU A 16 20.54 -1.95 26.24
N SER A 17 21.49 -2.90 26.21
CA SER A 17 22.41 -3.18 27.33
C SER A 17 23.76 -3.72 26.81
N ALA A 18 24.84 -3.46 27.57
CA ALA A 18 26.19 -4.02 27.47
C ALA A 18 26.99 -3.89 26.13
N ILE A 19 27.81 -2.82 26.05
CA ILE A 19 29.20 -2.72 25.52
C ILE A 19 29.70 -3.77 24.47
N THR A 20 28.92 -4.04 23.44
CA THR A 20 29.35 -4.19 22.03
C THR A 20 28.25 -3.89 20.98
N PRO A 21 27.10 -3.22 21.28
CA PRO A 21 25.97 -3.21 20.36
C PRO A 21 26.09 -2.17 19.24
N ALA A 22 26.93 -1.13 19.34
CA ALA A 22 26.93 -0.03 18.37
C ALA A 22 27.27 -0.52 16.94
N LEU A 23 28.42 -1.18 16.78
CA LEU A 23 28.82 -1.77 15.51
C LEU A 23 27.85 -2.87 15.06
N ARG A 24 27.47 -3.81 15.93
CA ARG A 24 26.52 -4.89 15.60
C ARG A 24 25.17 -4.36 15.13
N LYS A 25 24.61 -3.34 15.80
CA LYS A 25 23.31 -2.73 15.48
C LYS A 25 23.39 -1.86 14.24
N ILE A 26 24.54 -1.23 13.95
CA ILE A 26 24.82 -0.57 12.67
C ILE A 26 24.91 -1.60 11.55
N CYS A 27 25.67 -2.69 11.70
CA CYS A 27 25.76 -3.76 10.69
C CYS A 27 24.42 -4.43 10.42
N ILE A 28 23.62 -4.76 11.44
CA ILE A 28 22.27 -5.32 11.25
C ILE A 28 21.34 -4.30 10.58
N ARG A 29 21.41 -3.01 10.96
CA ARG A 29 20.63 -1.95 10.30
C ARG A 29 21.08 -1.73 8.85
N MET A 30 22.37 -1.82 8.55
CA MET A 30 22.92 -1.73 7.20
C MET A 30 22.48 -2.93 6.37
N ALA A 31 22.68 -4.15 6.84
CA ALA A 31 22.24 -5.37 6.17
C ALA A 31 20.71 -5.37 5.91
N ASN A 32 19.88 -5.06 6.91
CA ASN A 32 18.42 -4.93 6.69
C ASN A 32 18.03 -3.77 5.77
N LYS A 33 18.80 -2.68 5.74
CA LYS A 33 18.58 -1.53 4.84
C LYS A 33 19.07 -1.82 3.41
N GLU A 34 20.10 -2.63 3.23
CA GLU A 34 20.58 -3.11 1.94
C GLU A 34 19.67 -4.20 1.38
N GLU A 35 19.27 -5.18 2.19
CA GLU A 35 18.25 -6.15 1.83
C GLU A 35 16.91 -5.48 1.51
N GLY A 36 16.43 -4.60 2.39
CA GLY A 36 15.25 -3.78 2.15
C GLY A 36 15.37 -2.93 0.89
N GLY A 37 16.51 -2.27 0.70
CA GLY A 37 16.81 -1.48 -0.50
C GLY A 37 16.85 -2.31 -1.78
N ARG A 38 17.38 -3.53 -1.73
CA ARG A 38 17.41 -4.50 -2.84
C ARG A 38 16.01 -5.03 -3.14
N ARG A 39 15.26 -5.47 -2.12
CA ARG A 39 13.86 -5.93 -2.25
C ARG A 39 12.98 -4.83 -2.85
N VAL A 40 13.06 -3.59 -2.36
CA VAL A 40 12.33 -2.43 -2.90
C VAL A 40 12.72 -2.08 -4.34
N LYS A 41 14.01 -2.21 -4.72
CA LYS A 41 14.43 -2.08 -6.13
C LYS A 41 13.80 -3.16 -7.00
N VAL A 42 13.87 -4.44 -6.60
CA VAL A 42 13.29 -5.57 -7.35
C VAL A 42 11.79 -5.40 -7.52
N LEU A 43 11.05 -5.10 -6.45
CA LEU A 43 9.60 -4.84 -6.50
C LEU A 43 9.25 -3.66 -7.43
N PHE A 44 10.07 -2.61 -7.46
CA PHE A 44 9.87 -1.48 -8.39
C PHE A 44 10.07 -1.89 -9.85
N TYR A 45 11.12 -2.67 -10.18
CA TYR A 45 11.33 -3.15 -11.54
C TYR A 45 10.25 -4.13 -11.99
N LEU A 46 9.86 -5.08 -11.12
CA LEU A 46 8.74 -5.99 -11.40
C LEU A 46 7.43 -5.22 -11.62
N HIS A 47 7.12 -4.23 -10.77
CA HIS A 47 5.97 -3.36 -10.96
C HIS A 47 6.00 -2.64 -12.32
N ALA A 48 7.14 -2.05 -12.70
CA ALA A 48 7.28 -1.37 -13.99
C ALA A 48 7.11 -2.34 -15.18
N ILE A 49 7.72 -3.54 -15.13
CA ILE A 49 7.60 -4.56 -16.18
C ILE A 49 6.13 -5.00 -16.32
N PHE A 50 5.47 -5.38 -15.22
CA PHE A 50 4.06 -5.78 -15.26
C PHE A 50 3.12 -4.63 -15.67
N GLN A 51 3.45 -3.38 -15.33
CA GLN A 51 2.69 -2.21 -15.77
C GLN A 51 2.81 -2.02 -17.29
N THR A 52 4.02 -2.13 -17.86
CA THR A 52 4.24 -2.06 -19.32
C THR A 52 3.51 -3.19 -20.05
N LEU A 53 3.62 -4.43 -19.55
CA LEU A 53 2.89 -5.57 -20.13
C LEU A 53 1.36 -5.37 -20.08
N ALA A 54 0.82 -4.80 -18.99
CA ALA A 54 -0.60 -4.47 -18.90
C ALA A 54 -1.02 -3.40 -19.91
N VAL A 55 -0.24 -2.34 -20.10
CA VAL A 55 -0.50 -1.29 -21.12
C VAL A 55 -0.51 -1.89 -22.52
N LEU A 56 0.44 -2.78 -22.84
CA LEU A 56 0.51 -3.47 -24.14
C LEU A 56 -0.72 -4.38 -24.36
N LEU A 57 -1.06 -5.23 -23.39
CA LEU A 57 -2.22 -6.12 -23.48
C LEU A 57 -3.54 -5.36 -23.63
N VAL A 58 -3.72 -4.26 -22.87
CA VAL A 58 -4.91 -3.41 -22.97
C VAL A 58 -4.97 -2.68 -24.32
N THR A 59 -3.83 -2.29 -24.89
CA THR A 59 -3.76 -1.69 -26.23
C THR A 59 -4.12 -2.70 -27.33
N VAL A 60 -3.57 -3.92 -27.27
CA VAL A 60 -3.93 -5.01 -28.19
C VAL A 60 -5.42 -5.36 -28.05
N GLY A 61 -5.94 -5.43 -26.83
CA GLY A 61 -7.36 -5.65 -26.56
C GLY A 61 -8.26 -4.55 -27.13
N ALA A 62 -7.87 -3.28 -27.00
CA ALA A 62 -8.61 -2.16 -27.59
C ALA A 62 -8.61 -2.21 -29.13
N VAL A 63 -7.46 -2.47 -29.77
CA VAL A 63 -7.36 -2.63 -31.23
C VAL A 63 -8.19 -3.82 -31.72
N MET A 64 -8.11 -4.96 -31.03
CA MET A 64 -8.94 -6.13 -31.32
C MET A 64 -10.43 -5.83 -31.15
N SER A 65 -10.82 -5.06 -30.13
CA SER A 65 -12.21 -4.65 -29.92
C SER A 65 -12.72 -3.77 -31.07
N ILE A 66 -11.93 -2.78 -31.50
CA ILE A 66 -12.26 -1.88 -32.61
C ILE A 66 -12.40 -2.66 -33.93
N LYS A 67 -11.52 -3.64 -34.19
CA LYS A 67 -11.53 -4.42 -35.43
C LYS A 67 -12.63 -5.48 -35.51
N ASN A 68 -13.09 -6.03 -34.39
CA ASN A 68 -14.01 -7.18 -34.37
C ASN A 68 -15.44 -6.82 -33.93
N PHE A 69 -15.68 -5.61 -33.41
CA PHE A 69 -17.01 -5.19 -32.95
C PHE A 69 -17.39 -3.79 -33.45
N GLU A 70 -18.68 -3.58 -33.68
CA GLU A 70 -19.26 -2.28 -33.99
C GLU A 70 -19.16 -1.37 -32.76
N ASN A 71 -18.22 -0.43 -32.78
CA ASN A 71 -17.97 0.48 -31.67
C ASN A 71 -18.75 1.79 -31.81
N SER A 72 -20.08 1.69 -31.65
CA SER A 72 -20.98 2.84 -31.59
C SER A 72 -20.91 3.62 -30.27
N PHE A 73 -20.18 3.11 -29.27
CA PHE A 73 -20.03 3.68 -27.92
C PHE A 73 -21.34 3.98 -27.15
N ASN A 74 -22.48 3.49 -27.62
CA ASN A 74 -23.76 3.65 -26.93
C ASN A 74 -23.87 2.74 -25.69
N ASN A 75 -23.05 1.69 -25.59
CA ASN A 75 -23.02 0.79 -24.44
C ASN A 75 -22.13 1.33 -23.31
N HIS A 76 -22.58 1.19 -22.06
CA HIS A 76 -21.82 1.61 -20.87
C HIS A 76 -20.42 0.97 -20.83
N HIS A 77 -20.31 -0.32 -21.16
CA HIS A 77 -19.04 -1.05 -21.24
C HIS A 77 -18.04 -0.40 -22.22
N GLN A 78 -18.47 0.00 -23.42
CA GLN A 78 -17.58 0.61 -24.41
C GLN A 78 -17.06 1.99 -23.96
N ARG A 79 -17.93 2.79 -23.33
CA ARG A 79 -17.56 4.09 -22.75
C ARG A 79 -16.60 3.93 -21.57
N LEU A 80 -16.88 2.99 -20.68
CA LEU A 80 -16.05 2.68 -19.51
C LEU A 80 -14.68 2.14 -19.94
N GLY A 81 -14.65 1.25 -20.93
CA GLY A 81 -13.43 0.70 -21.53
C GLY A 81 -12.55 1.77 -22.19
N LEU A 82 -13.14 2.73 -22.90
CA LEU A 82 -12.39 3.86 -23.48
C LEU A 82 -11.83 4.79 -22.39
N ALA A 83 -12.63 5.12 -21.37
CA ALA A 83 -12.17 5.91 -20.24
C ALA A 83 -11.03 5.23 -19.47
N LEU A 84 -11.14 3.91 -19.27
CA LEU A 84 -10.07 3.08 -18.68
C LEU A 84 -8.81 3.04 -19.53
N TYR A 85 -8.93 2.90 -20.86
CA TYR A 85 -7.78 2.92 -21.77
C TYR A 85 -6.96 4.20 -21.60
N VAL A 86 -7.62 5.36 -21.63
CA VAL A 86 -6.98 6.66 -21.40
C VAL A 86 -6.41 6.75 -19.98
N ALA A 87 -7.16 6.32 -18.96
CA ALA A 87 -6.70 6.36 -17.56
C ALA A 87 -5.46 5.48 -17.32
N ILE A 88 -5.37 4.30 -17.95
CA ILE A 88 -4.22 3.38 -17.86
C ILE A 88 -2.97 4.01 -18.49
N TRP A 89 -3.11 4.65 -19.65
CA TRP A 89 -2.02 5.41 -20.26
C TRP A 89 -1.59 6.62 -19.41
N MET A 90 -2.54 7.39 -18.87
CA MET A 90 -2.24 8.50 -17.96
C MET A 90 -1.51 8.02 -16.69
N GLN A 91 -1.92 6.89 -16.11
CA GLN A 91 -1.28 6.29 -14.96
C GLN A 91 0.16 5.82 -15.27
N ALA A 92 0.41 5.30 -16.48
CA ALA A 92 1.75 4.96 -16.93
C ALA A 92 2.64 6.21 -17.10
N LEU A 93 2.11 7.28 -17.70
CA LEU A 93 2.82 8.57 -17.84
C LEU A 93 3.15 9.18 -16.46
N ILE A 94 2.20 9.19 -15.53
CA ILE A 94 2.44 9.60 -14.13
C ILE A 94 3.54 8.74 -13.48
N GLY A 95 3.56 7.44 -13.78
CA GLY A 95 4.61 6.51 -13.38
C GLY A 95 6.01 6.89 -13.90
N ILE A 96 6.11 7.33 -15.16
CA ILE A 96 7.36 7.77 -15.80
C ILE A 96 7.85 9.09 -15.20
N PHE A 97 6.97 10.08 -15.00
CA PHE A 97 7.30 11.39 -14.41
C PHE A 97 7.50 11.37 -12.88
N ARG A 98 7.97 10.25 -12.34
CA ARG A 98 8.22 10.04 -10.91
C ARG A 98 9.30 10.99 -10.37
N PRO A 99 8.99 11.86 -9.38
CA PRO A 99 9.95 12.82 -8.85
C PRO A 99 11.21 12.16 -8.23
N PRO A 100 12.38 12.84 -8.28
CA PRO A 100 13.61 12.39 -7.63
C PRO A 100 13.48 12.12 -6.12
N ARG A 101 14.46 11.40 -5.55
CA ARG A 101 14.57 11.19 -4.09
C ARG A 101 14.75 12.55 -3.39
N GLY A 102 14.18 12.70 -2.19
CA GLY A 102 14.27 13.93 -1.38
C GLY A 102 13.24 15.02 -1.70
N ASN A 103 12.57 15.00 -2.86
CA ASN A 103 11.60 16.04 -3.21
C ASN A 103 10.26 15.88 -2.44
N LYS A 104 9.78 16.95 -1.77
CA LYS A 104 8.48 17.00 -1.08
C LYS A 104 7.30 16.59 -1.99
N ARG A 105 7.37 16.90 -3.29
CA ARG A 105 6.38 16.49 -4.31
C ARG A 105 6.24 14.97 -4.43
N ARG A 106 7.27 14.19 -4.07
CA ARG A 106 7.27 12.73 -4.21
C ARG A 106 6.25 12.02 -3.30
N SER A 107 5.97 12.58 -2.12
CA SER A 107 4.92 12.05 -1.22
C SER A 107 3.54 12.23 -1.85
N LYS A 108 3.24 13.45 -2.36
CA LYS A 108 1.99 13.74 -3.08
C LYS A 108 1.85 12.86 -4.33
N TRP A 109 2.90 12.76 -5.15
CA TRP A 109 2.95 11.88 -6.32
C TRP A 109 2.64 10.42 -5.95
N TYR A 110 3.24 9.90 -4.88
CA TYR A 110 3.03 8.53 -4.44
C TYR A 110 1.57 8.29 -4.04
N LEU A 111 0.99 9.19 -3.24
CA LEU A 111 -0.42 9.11 -2.84
C LEU A 111 -1.36 9.16 -4.04
N THR A 112 -1.18 10.14 -4.95
CA THR A 112 -2.02 10.29 -6.14
C THR A 112 -1.90 9.07 -7.06
N HIS A 113 -0.68 8.61 -7.37
CA HIS A 113 -0.45 7.45 -8.22
C HIS A 113 -0.99 6.16 -7.59
N TRP A 114 -0.91 6.00 -6.27
CA TRP A 114 -1.45 4.84 -5.55
C TRP A 114 -2.99 4.81 -5.53
N ILE A 115 -3.65 5.93 -5.21
CA ILE A 115 -5.12 6.04 -5.26
C ILE A 115 -5.61 5.79 -6.69
N LEU A 116 -5.04 6.50 -7.67
CA LEU A 116 -5.44 6.39 -9.07
C LEU A 116 -5.26 4.97 -9.60
N GLY A 117 -4.15 4.30 -9.28
CA GLY A 117 -3.90 2.91 -9.67
C GLY A 117 -4.88 1.92 -9.05
N THR A 118 -5.26 2.14 -7.79
CA THR A 118 -6.26 1.29 -7.11
C THR A 118 -7.64 1.46 -7.74
N VAL A 119 -8.08 2.69 -7.99
CA VAL A 119 -9.37 2.98 -8.66
C VAL A 119 -9.40 2.39 -10.07
N ILE A 120 -8.36 2.61 -10.88
CA ILE A 120 -8.26 2.04 -12.24
C ILE A 120 -8.29 0.50 -12.19
N SER A 121 -7.65 -0.13 -11.21
CA SER A 121 -7.69 -1.60 -11.04
C SER A 121 -9.10 -2.10 -10.75
N MET A 122 -9.81 -1.46 -9.82
CA MET A 122 -11.19 -1.84 -9.45
C MET A 122 -12.15 -1.66 -10.62
N VAL A 123 -12.12 -0.50 -11.28
CA VAL A 123 -12.98 -0.20 -12.44
C VAL A 123 -12.61 -1.10 -13.63
N GLY A 124 -11.33 -1.45 -13.78
CA GLY A 124 -10.86 -2.43 -14.77
C GLY A 124 -11.49 -3.82 -14.58
N ILE A 125 -11.57 -4.33 -13.35
CA ILE A 125 -12.23 -5.61 -13.04
C ILE A 125 -13.72 -5.56 -13.42
N ILE A 126 -14.43 -4.49 -13.03
CA ILE A 126 -15.84 -4.29 -13.39
C ILE A 126 -16.03 -4.25 -14.92
N ASN A 127 -15.10 -3.61 -15.63
CA ASN A 127 -15.14 -3.53 -17.08
C ASN A 127 -14.89 -4.88 -17.77
N ILE A 128 -14.08 -5.78 -17.18
CA ILE A 128 -13.90 -7.14 -17.71
C ILE A 128 -15.17 -7.98 -17.52
N TYR A 129 -15.81 -7.95 -16.35
CA TYR A 129 -17.06 -8.70 -16.13
C TYR A 129 -18.19 -8.23 -17.06
N THR A 130 -18.41 -6.91 -17.16
CA THR A 130 -19.40 -6.35 -18.09
C THR A 130 -19.06 -6.62 -19.57
N GLY A 131 -17.77 -6.70 -19.91
CA GLY A 131 -17.30 -7.09 -21.24
C GLY A 131 -17.54 -8.57 -21.57
N LEU A 132 -17.34 -9.47 -20.60
CA LEU A 132 -17.64 -10.90 -20.76
C LEU A 132 -19.16 -11.15 -20.92
N GLU A 133 -19.99 -10.38 -20.22
CA GLU A 133 -21.46 -10.42 -20.41
C GLU A 133 -21.86 -9.91 -21.81
N ALA A 134 -21.30 -8.77 -22.24
CA ALA A 134 -21.56 -8.21 -23.57
C ALA A 134 -21.09 -9.13 -24.71
N TYR A 135 -19.90 -9.74 -24.57
CA TYR A 135 -19.37 -10.73 -25.51
C TYR A 135 -20.28 -11.97 -25.60
N HIS A 136 -20.72 -12.49 -24.45
CA HIS A 136 -21.66 -13.61 -24.41
C HIS A 136 -22.96 -13.29 -25.16
N LYS A 137 -23.55 -12.12 -24.92
CA LYS A 137 -24.78 -11.67 -25.61
C LYS A 137 -24.60 -11.46 -27.13
N LYS A 138 -23.43 -11.00 -27.61
CA LYS A 138 -23.19 -10.73 -29.04
C LYS A 138 -22.75 -11.97 -29.82
N THR A 139 -22.09 -12.95 -29.19
CA THR A 139 -21.51 -14.12 -29.88
C THR A 139 -22.17 -15.46 -29.49
N SER A 140 -23.04 -15.48 -28.48
CA SER A 140 -23.65 -16.68 -27.88
C SER A 140 -22.66 -17.74 -27.36
N LYS A 141 -21.35 -17.44 -27.37
CA LYS A 141 -20.29 -18.32 -26.86
C LYS A 141 -20.23 -18.23 -25.34
N SER A 142 -20.11 -19.36 -24.66
CA SER A 142 -19.97 -19.40 -23.20
C SER A 142 -18.69 -18.68 -22.77
N THR A 143 -18.83 -17.68 -21.90
CA THR A 143 -17.71 -17.01 -21.24
C THR A 143 -17.41 -17.58 -19.86
N GLY A 144 -18.16 -18.59 -19.40
CA GLY A 144 -18.12 -19.12 -18.03
C GLY A 144 -16.72 -19.51 -17.57
N ILE A 145 -15.92 -20.18 -18.42
CA ILE A 145 -14.54 -20.57 -18.09
C ILE A 145 -13.67 -19.33 -17.81
N TRP A 146 -13.76 -18.29 -18.65
CA TRP A 146 -13.02 -17.04 -18.47
C TRP A 146 -13.46 -16.29 -17.20
N THR A 147 -14.76 -16.25 -16.93
CA THR A 147 -15.33 -15.66 -15.72
C THR A 147 -14.85 -16.38 -14.46
N ILE A 148 -14.85 -17.72 -14.46
CA ILE A 148 -14.35 -18.55 -13.34
C ILE A 148 -12.86 -18.32 -13.12
N LEU A 149 -12.04 -18.35 -14.18
CA LEU A 149 -10.59 -18.11 -14.08
C LEU A 149 -10.28 -16.71 -13.53
N LEU A 150 -10.98 -15.67 -13.99
CA LEU A 150 -10.84 -14.30 -13.47
C LEU A 150 -11.24 -14.21 -11.99
N THR A 151 -12.36 -14.85 -11.62
CA THR A 151 -12.88 -14.83 -10.24
C THR A 151 -11.93 -15.56 -9.29
N ALA A 152 -11.40 -16.71 -9.71
CA ALA A 152 -10.40 -17.47 -8.97
C ALA A 152 -9.09 -16.67 -8.81
N GLN A 153 -8.62 -16.00 -9.88
CA GLN A 153 -7.43 -15.14 -9.83
C GLN A 153 -7.60 -13.97 -8.85
N VAL A 154 -8.71 -13.23 -8.91
CA VAL A 154 -8.97 -12.10 -8.00
C VAL A 154 -9.09 -12.58 -6.55
N SER A 155 -9.81 -13.70 -6.32
CA SER A 155 -9.94 -14.32 -5.00
C SER A 155 -8.61 -14.79 -4.44
N PHE A 156 -7.76 -15.43 -5.25
CA PHE A 156 -6.43 -15.87 -4.84
C PHE A 156 -5.53 -14.70 -4.42
N ILE A 157 -5.56 -13.59 -5.17
CA ILE A 157 -4.82 -12.37 -4.81
C ILE A 157 -5.33 -11.77 -3.49
N ALA A 158 -6.65 -11.74 -3.28
CA ALA A 158 -7.25 -11.24 -2.05
C ALA A 158 -6.87 -12.11 -0.83
N LEU A 159 -6.94 -13.45 -0.96
CA LEU A 159 -6.52 -14.38 0.08
C LEU A 159 -5.02 -14.26 0.39
N PHE A 160 -4.17 -14.15 -0.62
CA PHE A 160 -2.72 -13.97 -0.43
C PHE A 160 -2.39 -12.65 0.28
N TYR A 161 -3.12 -11.57 -0.03
CA TYR A 161 -2.99 -10.29 0.68
C TYR A 161 -3.39 -10.41 2.16
N LEU A 162 -4.52 -11.05 2.47
CA LEU A 162 -4.95 -11.29 3.86
C LEU A 162 -3.97 -12.21 4.62
N PHE A 163 -3.38 -13.20 3.94
CA PHE A 163 -2.41 -14.11 4.54
C PHE A 163 -1.09 -13.40 4.88
N GLN A 164 -0.60 -12.49 4.03
CA GLN A 164 0.60 -11.69 4.32
C GLN A 164 0.46 -10.86 5.59
N ASP A 165 -0.66 -10.15 5.74
CA ASP A 165 -0.98 -9.36 6.94
C ASP A 165 -0.90 -10.22 8.22
N LYS A 166 -1.58 -11.37 8.23
CA LYS A 166 -1.59 -12.28 9.37
C LYS A 166 -0.24 -12.93 9.63
N TRP A 167 0.52 -13.26 8.59
CA TRP A 167 1.86 -13.85 8.74
C TRP A 167 2.84 -12.90 9.42
N GLU A 168 2.81 -11.60 9.08
CA GLU A 168 3.61 -10.59 9.80
C GLU A 168 3.25 -10.51 11.28
N HIS A 169 1.95 -10.59 11.63
CA HIS A 169 1.51 -10.58 13.03
C HIS A 169 1.99 -11.82 13.80
N ILE A 170 1.90 -13.01 13.20
CA ILE A 170 2.39 -14.26 13.79
C ILE A 170 3.90 -14.20 14.01
N GLN A 171 4.68 -13.69 13.05
CA GLN A 171 6.13 -13.53 13.23
C GLN A 171 6.47 -12.55 14.36
N LYS A 172 5.75 -11.43 14.48
CA LYS A 172 5.93 -10.45 15.57
C LYS A 172 5.63 -11.07 16.95
N GLN A 173 4.62 -11.93 17.05
CA GLN A 173 4.31 -12.68 18.28
C GLN A 173 5.35 -13.77 18.57
N ALA A 174 5.78 -14.55 17.59
CA ALA A 174 6.79 -15.60 17.77
C ALA A 174 8.17 -15.04 18.17
N SER A 175 8.50 -13.81 17.78
CA SER A 175 9.74 -13.13 18.20
C SER A 175 9.70 -12.52 19.61
N HIS A 176 8.52 -12.42 20.23
CA HIS A 176 8.34 -11.87 21.58
C HIS A 176 7.37 -12.76 22.38
N PRO A 177 7.86 -13.87 22.98
CA PRO A 177 7.05 -14.71 23.86
C PRO A 177 6.56 -13.90 25.08
N PRO A 178 5.35 -14.18 25.61
CA PRO A 178 4.96 -13.66 26.92
C PRO A 178 5.94 -14.17 27.98
N LEU A 179 6.57 -13.27 28.73
CA LEU A 179 7.36 -13.65 29.91
C LEU A 179 6.40 -14.21 30.99
N PRO A 180 6.82 -15.14 31.86
CA PRO A 180 6.02 -15.52 33.01
C PRO A 180 5.75 -14.29 33.89
N SER A 181 4.50 -14.12 34.35
CA SER A 181 4.02 -12.96 35.12
C SER A 181 4.92 -12.58 36.29
N ASP A 182 5.58 -13.56 36.88
CA ASP A 182 6.25 -13.44 38.16
C ASP A 182 7.58 -12.68 38.03
N GLN A 183 8.24 -12.74 36.86
CA GLN A 183 9.43 -11.92 36.59
C GLN A 183 9.09 -10.45 36.30
N GLU A 184 7.98 -10.18 35.58
CA GLU A 184 7.55 -8.80 35.32
C GLU A 184 7.19 -8.10 36.64
N ASN A 185 6.45 -8.77 37.52
CA ASN A 185 6.09 -8.23 38.83
C ASN A 185 7.32 -7.90 39.69
N VAL A 186 8.33 -8.78 39.77
CA VAL A 186 9.55 -8.50 40.54
C VAL A 186 10.33 -7.32 39.96
N ILE A 187 10.52 -7.26 38.64
CA ILE A 187 11.26 -6.16 37.98
C ILE A 187 10.51 -4.82 38.15
N VAL A 188 9.19 -4.82 37.97
CA VAL A 188 8.35 -3.61 38.14
C VAL A 188 8.31 -3.14 39.59
N VAL A 189 8.28 -4.04 40.57
CA VAL A 189 8.36 -3.69 42.00
C VAL A 189 9.73 -3.12 42.34
N THR A 190 10.84 -3.78 41.96
CA THR A 190 12.20 -3.28 42.22
C THR A 190 12.44 -1.91 41.56
N GLN A 191 11.97 -1.72 40.33
CA GLN A 191 12.09 -0.43 39.63
C GLN A 191 11.20 0.66 40.27
N ARG A 192 9.98 0.33 40.71
CA ARG A 192 9.13 1.26 41.47
C ARG A 192 9.75 1.68 42.79
N VAL A 193 10.38 0.75 43.53
CA VAL A 193 11.03 1.05 44.81
C VAL A 193 12.16 2.08 44.60
N ASN A 194 13.06 1.83 43.65
CA ASN A 194 14.13 2.77 43.32
C ASN A 194 13.60 4.12 42.82
N GLN A 195 12.51 4.15 42.04
CA GLN A 195 11.93 5.39 41.53
C GLN A 195 11.17 6.21 42.61
N LYS A 196 10.65 5.56 43.67
CA LYS A 196 9.94 6.23 44.77
C LYS A 196 10.86 6.95 45.77
N VAL A 197 12.15 6.62 45.79
CA VAL A 197 13.12 7.17 46.76
C VAL A 197 13.62 8.58 46.36
N MET A 198 13.45 9.03 45.11
CA MET A 198 14.10 10.26 44.62
C MET A 198 13.19 11.47 44.28
N LEU A 199 11.85 11.39 44.27
CA LEU A 199 10.99 12.58 44.02
C LEU A 199 9.63 12.55 44.76
N PRO A 200 9.10 13.71 45.21
CA PRO A 200 7.76 13.84 45.77
C PRO A 200 6.64 13.88 44.71
N GLN A 201 5.41 13.60 45.15
CA GLN A 201 4.15 13.57 44.38
C GLN A 201 3.39 14.93 44.42
N PRO A 202 2.20 15.11 43.77
CA PRO A 202 1.85 14.86 42.36
C PRO A 202 0.94 15.97 41.74
N CYS A 203 0.77 16.08 40.40
CA CYS A 203 -0.48 16.66 39.84
C CYS A 203 -0.78 16.39 38.36
N ALA A 204 -2.06 16.56 37.99
CA ALA A 204 -2.63 16.75 36.65
C ALA A 204 -2.59 15.58 35.63
N LYS A 205 -3.56 14.68 35.74
CA LYS A 205 -3.98 13.73 34.70
C LYS A 205 -4.64 14.49 33.52
N ARG A 206 -4.00 14.50 32.34
CA ARG A 206 -4.61 14.94 31.05
C ARG A 206 -4.59 13.78 30.05
N ASN A 207 -5.70 13.58 29.34
CA ASN A 207 -5.92 12.39 28.50
C ASN A 207 -5.55 12.66 27.03
N ALA A 208 -4.96 11.67 26.35
CA ALA A 208 -4.41 11.81 24.99
C ALA A 208 -5.43 12.10 23.87
N LEU A 209 -6.74 11.94 24.13
CA LEU A 209 -7.80 12.15 23.14
C LEU A 209 -7.97 13.61 22.74
N THR A 210 -7.81 14.55 23.67
CA THR A 210 -7.99 16.00 23.40
C THR A 210 -6.90 16.53 22.46
N ASN A 211 -5.63 16.20 22.74
CA ASN A 211 -4.50 16.58 21.88
C ASN A 211 -4.61 16.04 20.45
N LEU A 212 -5.29 14.90 20.26
CA LEU A 212 -5.44 14.28 18.93
C LEU A 212 -6.40 15.08 18.03
N PHE A 213 -7.43 15.69 18.59
CA PHE A 213 -8.38 16.50 17.81
C PHE A 213 -7.83 17.88 17.46
N ASP A 214 -7.13 18.54 18.38
CA ASP A 214 -6.58 19.88 18.16
C ASP A 214 -5.48 19.88 17.07
N GLU A 215 -4.58 18.89 17.08
CA GLU A 215 -3.55 18.72 16.04
C GLU A 215 -4.15 18.38 14.66
N LEU A 216 -5.19 17.54 14.62
CA LEU A 216 -5.84 17.12 13.38
C LEU A 216 -6.57 18.29 12.68
N TRP A 217 -7.17 19.19 13.46
CA TRP A 217 -7.84 20.40 12.98
C TRP A 217 -6.86 21.39 12.35
N ILE A 218 -5.71 21.63 13.00
CA ILE A 218 -4.66 22.54 12.50
C ILE A 218 -4.02 22.01 11.20
N LEU A 219 -3.79 20.69 11.10
CA LEU A 219 -3.22 20.08 9.90
C LEU A 219 -4.17 20.10 8.68
N LEU A 220 -5.49 20.02 8.91
CA LEU A 220 -6.51 20.13 7.86
C LEU A 220 -6.64 21.57 7.31
N MET A 221 -6.56 22.60 8.16
CA MET A 221 -6.59 23.99 7.70
C MET A 221 -5.41 24.36 6.80
N ARG A 222 -4.24 23.75 6.99
CA ARG A 222 -3.01 24.06 6.23
C ARG A 222 -3.02 23.60 4.76
N PHE A 223 -4.13 23.05 4.27
CA PHE A 223 -4.32 22.62 2.88
C PHE A 223 -5.33 23.46 2.07
N LYS A 224 -5.86 24.56 2.62
CA LYS A 224 -6.80 25.43 1.89
C LYS A 224 -6.17 26.80 1.56
N LEU A 225 -5.88 26.96 0.27
CA LEU A 225 -5.61 28.17 -0.53
C LEU A 225 -4.15 28.53 -0.87
N PRO A 226 -3.90 28.96 -2.13
CA PRO A 226 -2.62 29.50 -2.58
C PRO A 226 -2.56 31.02 -2.38
N SER A 227 -1.37 31.56 -2.12
CA SER A 227 -1.08 32.98 -2.26
C SER A 227 0.11 33.18 -3.19
N VAL A 228 -0.20 33.64 -4.41
CA VAL A 228 0.71 34.24 -5.38
C VAL A 228 1.10 35.66 -4.88
N SER A 229 2.09 36.29 -5.52
CA SER A 229 2.55 37.68 -5.37
C SER A 229 3.52 37.90 -4.19
N ILE A 230 4.68 38.57 -4.36
CA ILE A 230 5.36 39.12 -5.56
C ILE A 230 6.80 38.58 -5.55
#